data_AF-A0A1Q5JGB5-F1
#
_entry.id   AF-A0A1Q5JGB5-F1
#
_cell.length_a   1.000
_cell.length_b   1.000
_cell.length_c   1.000
_cell.angle_alpha   90.00
_cell.angle_beta   90.00
_cell.angle_gamma   90.00
#
_symmetry.space_group_name_H-M   'P 1'
#
loop_
_entity.id
_entity.type
_entity.pdbx_description
1 polymer ?
#
loop_
_entity_poly.entity_id
_entity_poly.type
_entity_poly.pdbx_seq_one_letter_code
_entity_poly.pdbx_strand_id
1 'polypeptide(L)'
;MHRHQELCARAVDPLEIAAGLEAEGFTDRTAARFRHRDVFALAEELYARVPRGAEPGPPPAPTAPRTDAWVLAALTPGAAAALTGIGLAVTHGPARLAVGATGALLLVGAVLFAVRRGPFRAPDGGTVPAAALWTLWLLAYAVGGDGLLTQVLSGGPDGPWDLTPGPLLGLALAVAPTAWCARLFADRARRRIADSRGLADFAAATRPLLLGTVALQLIALTGLLGLTGFSSGALALGALLLFARLLTVHGFPETATAALAAAGAAEALALASVLAARVPAPGFDVLATPVRALVDAYGPGAVPTLVCGAAALGLLAHATGALVRASAHTTP
;
A
#
# COMPACT_ATOMS: atom_id res chain seq x y z
N MET A 1 26.30 24.61 -9.56
CA MET A 1 26.80 24.95 -8.20
C MET A 1 25.92 26.00 -7.51
N HIS A 2 25.71 27.20 -8.05
CA HIS A 2 24.83 28.20 -7.40
C HIS A 2 23.36 27.75 -7.27
N ARG A 3 22.85 26.94 -8.19
CA ARG A 3 21.45 26.43 -8.16
C ARG A 3 21.19 25.38 -7.07
N HIS A 4 22.22 24.73 -6.52
CA HIS A 4 22.07 23.70 -5.46
C HIS A 4 22.53 24.20 -4.09
N GLN A 5 22.88 25.49 -3.99
CA GLN A 5 23.39 26.08 -2.76
C GLN A 5 22.29 26.11 -1.68
N GLU A 6 21.03 26.34 -2.08
CA GLU A 6 19.86 26.28 -1.18
C GLU A 6 19.51 24.85 -0.73
N LEU A 7 19.80 23.83 -1.55
CA LEU A 7 19.66 22.43 -1.17
C LEU A 7 20.76 22.03 -0.18
N CYS A 8 22.03 22.36 -0.49
CA CYS A 8 23.18 22.05 0.37
C CYS A 8 23.16 22.84 1.70
N ALA A 9 22.60 24.06 1.70
CA ALA A 9 22.48 24.89 2.90
C ALA A 9 21.35 24.44 3.85
N ARG A 10 20.29 23.80 3.32
CA ARG A 10 19.18 23.27 4.14
C ARG A 10 19.39 21.82 4.58
N ALA A 11 20.29 21.09 3.94
CA ALA A 11 20.51 19.68 4.22
C ALA A 11 21.14 19.45 5.60
N VAL A 12 20.51 18.59 6.39
CA VAL A 12 20.94 18.23 7.75
C VAL A 12 22.01 17.12 7.72
N ASP A 13 22.03 16.31 6.65
CA ASP A 13 22.91 15.15 6.47
C ASP A 13 23.40 15.04 5.01
N PRO A 14 24.61 14.49 4.72
CA PRO A 14 25.07 14.26 3.34
C PRO A 14 24.12 13.42 2.49
N LEU A 15 23.31 12.57 3.12
CA LEU A 15 22.35 11.70 2.43
C LEU A 15 21.20 12.48 1.79
N GLU A 16 20.78 13.61 2.37
CA GLU A 16 19.81 14.54 1.76
C GLU A 16 20.39 15.24 0.53
N ILE A 17 21.69 15.55 0.55
CA ILE A 17 22.39 16.10 -0.63
C ILE A 17 22.50 15.03 -1.71
N ALA A 18 22.86 13.79 -1.38
CA ALA A 18 22.94 12.69 -2.34
C ALA A 18 21.58 12.41 -3.01
N ALA A 19 20.51 12.38 -2.22
CA ALA A 19 19.14 12.22 -2.69
C ALA A 19 18.68 13.37 -3.60
N GLY A 20 18.96 14.62 -3.22
CA GLY A 20 18.62 15.77 -4.05
C GLY A 20 19.39 15.78 -5.38
N LEU A 21 20.67 15.40 -5.36
CA LEU A 21 21.46 15.22 -6.57
C LEU A 21 20.89 14.11 -7.46
N GLU A 22 20.53 12.95 -6.90
CA GLU A 22 19.91 11.86 -7.65
C GLU A 22 18.56 12.29 -8.26
N ALA A 23 17.73 13.05 -7.52
CA ALA A 23 16.45 13.57 -8.00
C ALA A 23 16.61 14.54 -9.18
N GLU A 24 17.71 15.28 -9.23
CA GLU A 24 18.07 16.16 -10.35
C GLU A 24 18.79 15.40 -11.50
N GLY A 25 18.95 14.08 -11.39
CA GLY A 25 19.50 13.22 -12.43
C GLY A 25 21.01 12.99 -12.35
N PHE A 26 21.66 13.33 -11.24
CA PHE A 26 23.06 12.95 -11.03
C PHE A 26 23.18 11.45 -10.81
N THR A 27 24.18 10.87 -11.46
CA THR A 27 24.53 9.45 -11.34
C THR A 27 25.98 9.32 -10.89
N ASP A 28 26.41 8.12 -10.50
CA ASP A 28 27.82 7.86 -10.15
C ASP A 28 28.77 8.26 -11.29
N ARG A 29 28.33 8.11 -12.55
CA ARG A 29 29.06 8.58 -13.74
C ARG A 29 29.17 10.10 -13.81
N THR A 30 28.13 10.81 -13.37
CA THR A 30 28.14 12.27 -13.27
C THR A 30 29.10 12.71 -12.17
N ALA A 31 29.09 12.06 -11.01
CA ALA A 31 30.01 12.33 -9.90
C ALA A 31 31.48 12.11 -10.30
N ALA A 32 31.77 11.08 -11.10
CA ALA A 32 33.10 10.83 -11.65
C ALA A 32 33.65 12.00 -12.48
N ARG A 33 32.79 12.76 -13.18
CA ARG A 33 33.20 13.97 -13.92
C ARG A 33 33.64 15.10 -13.00
N PHE A 34 33.15 15.13 -11.77
CA PHE A 34 33.56 16.05 -10.72
C PHE A 34 34.74 15.52 -9.88
N ARG A 35 35.41 14.44 -10.32
CA ARG A 35 36.50 13.75 -9.61
C ARG A 35 36.11 13.13 -8.27
N HIS A 36 34.84 12.78 -8.11
CA HIS A 36 34.34 11.99 -7.00
C HIS A 36 34.12 10.54 -7.42
N ARG A 37 34.31 9.61 -6.49
CA ARG A 37 34.10 8.18 -6.73
C ARG A 37 32.64 7.86 -7.09
N ASP A 38 31.70 8.50 -6.41
CA ASP A 38 30.26 8.23 -6.48
C ASP A 38 29.47 9.45 -5.97
N VAL A 39 28.14 9.39 -6.10
CA VAL A 39 27.25 10.50 -5.68
C VAL A 39 27.29 10.74 -4.17
N PHE A 40 27.52 9.70 -3.36
CA PHE A 40 27.63 9.83 -1.90
C PHE A 40 28.90 10.59 -1.49
N ALA A 41 30.04 10.27 -2.09
CA ALA A 41 31.31 10.98 -1.87
C ALA A 41 31.24 12.44 -2.33
N LEU A 42 30.55 12.72 -3.43
CA LEU A 42 30.27 14.09 -3.88
C LEU A 42 29.39 14.83 -2.86
N ALA A 43 28.36 14.17 -2.34
CA ALA A 43 27.45 14.75 -1.35
C ALA A 43 28.14 15.02 -0.01
N GLU A 44 29.02 14.13 0.47
CA GLU A 44 29.87 14.36 1.65
C GLU A 44 30.79 15.56 1.46
N GLU A 45 31.44 15.71 0.30
CA GLU A 45 32.27 16.88 0.03
C GLU A 45 31.44 18.17 0.01
N LEU A 46 30.29 18.16 -0.66
CA LEU A 46 29.38 19.31 -0.70
C LEU A 46 28.88 19.65 0.71
N TYR A 47 28.54 18.63 1.51
CA TYR A 47 28.15 18.81 2.91
C TYR A 47 29.29 19.45 3.71
N ALA A 48 30.52 18.99 3.56
CA ALA A 48 31.68 19.51 4.29
C ALA A 48 32.09 20.93 3.88
N ARG A 49 31.79 21.34 2.65
CA ARG A 49 32.15 22.67 2.11
C ARG A 49 31.20 23.79 2.48
N VAL A 50 29.96 23.49 2.88
CA VAL A 50 29.03 24.51 3.34
C VAL A 50 29.46 24.97 4.74
N PRO A 51 29.82 26.26 4.93
CA PRO A 51 30.14 26.78 6.24
C PRO A 51 28.86 26.78 7.08
N ARG A 52 28.66 25.73 7.88
CA ARG A 52 27.63 25.72 8.91
C ARG A 52 28.21 26.49 10.09
N GLY A 53 27.63 27.65 10.40
CA GLY A 53 27.86 28.25 11.71
C GLY A 53 27.55 27.22 12.78
N ALA A 54 28.11 27.37 13.98
CA ALA A 54 27.64 26.61 15.14
C ALA A 54 26.19 27.03 15.44
N GLU A 55 25.24 26.61 14.60
CA GLU A 55 23.85 26.60 14.95
C GLU A 55 23.75 25.67 16.16
N PRO A 56 23.10 26.12 17.25
CA PRO A 56 22.72 25.20 18.31
C PRO A 56 22.02 24.04 17.63
N GLY A 57 22.57 22.83 17.76
CA GLY A 57 21.93 21.64 17.22
C GLY A 57 20.45 21.68 17.61
N PRO A 58 19.53 21.33 16.70
CA PRO A 58 18.09 21.43 16.99
C PRO A 58 17.85 20.81 18.37
N PRO A 59 17.10 21.51 19.25
CA PRO A 59 16.90 21.04 20.62
C PRO A 59 16.52 19.57 20.54
N PRO A 60 17.16 18.69 21.34
CA PRO A 60 16.93 17.26 21.25
C PRO A 60 15.43 17.06 21.26
N ALA A 61 14.89 16.60 20.12
CA ALA A 61 13.46 16.41 19.97
C ALA A 61 13.03 15.59 21.18
N PRO A 62 12.00 16.01 21.93
CA PRO A 62 11.59 15.29 23.13
C PRO A 62 11.51 13.83 22.76
N THR A 63 12.28 13.00 23.47
CA THR A 63 12.23 11.55 23.35
C THR A 63 10.84 11.12 23.79
N ALA A 64 9.89 11.26 22.87
CA ALA A 64 8.58 10.68 22.99
C ALA A 64 8.82 9.19 23.26
N PRO A 65 8.12 8.56 24.20
CA PRO A 65 8.27 7.14 24.48
C PRO A 65 8.02 6.37 23.18
N ARG A 66 9.11 5.95 22.54
CA ARG A 66 9.14 5.69 21.09
C ARG A 66 8.82 4.24 20.75
N THR A 67 8.43 3.43 21.73
CA THR A 67 8.49 1.97 21.60
C THR A 67 7.17 1.29 21.24
N ASP A 68 5.99 1.68 21.73
CA ASP A 68 4.79 0.82 21.56
C ASP A 68 3.56 1.46 20.91
N ALA A 69 3.54 2.79 20.72
CA ALA A 69 2.35 3.47 20.19
C ALA A 69 1.98 3.02 18.76
N TRP A 70 2.98 2.69 17.94
CA TRP A 70 2.76 2.17 16.59
C TRP A 70 2.30 0.70 16.62
N VAL A 71 2.69 -0.09 17.63
CA VAL A 71 2.25 -1.49 17.81
C VAL A 71 0.75 -1.49 18.11
N LEU A 72 0.34 -0.67 19.06
CA LEU A 72 -1.08 -0.49 19.39
C LEU A 72 -1.85 -0.03 18.15
N ALA A 73 -1.33 0.95 17.41
CA ALA A 73 -1.96 1.43 16.19
C ALA A 73 -2.06 0.36 15.09
N ALA A 74 -1.09 -0.55 14.99
CA ALA A 74 -1.09 -1.61 13.98
C ALA A 74 -1.99 -2.80 14.36
N LEU A 75 -2.22 -3.03 15.66
CA LEU A 75 -3.10 -4.09 16.17
C LEU A 75 -4.58 -3.68 16.24
N THR A 76 -4.89 -2.38 16.33
CA THR A 76 -6.27 -1.90 16.46
C THR A 76 -7.23 -2.36 15.35
N PRO A 77 -6.84 -2.46 14.06
CA PRO A 77 -7.78 -2.88 13.02
C PRO A 77 -8.18 -4.35 13.18
N GLY A 78 -7.21 -5.22 13.47
CA GLY A 78 -7.43 -6.64 13.74
C GLY A 78 -8.32 -6.86 14.96
N ALA A 79 -8.07 -6.12 16.05
CA ALA A 79 -8.91 -6.18 17.26
C ALA A 79 -10.34 -5.71 17.00
N ALA A 80 -10.52 -4.59 16.30
CA ALA A 80 -11.84 -4.06 15.94
C ALA A 80 -12.63 -5.05 15.05
N ALA A 81 -11.98 -5.63 14.05
CA ALA A 81 -12.59 -6.63 13.17
C ALA A 81 -12.97 -7.90 13.92
N ALA A 82 -12.10 -8.40 14.80
CA ALA A 82 -12.37 -9.60 15.61
C ALA A 82 -13.54 -9.39 16.57
N LEU A 83 -13.55 -8.26 17.31
CA LEU A 83 -14.65 -7.91 18.22
C LEU A 83 -15.98 -7.75 17.47
N THR A 84 -15.94 -7.16 16.28
CA THR A 84 -17.12 -7.04 15.41
C THR A 84 -17.62 -8.41 14.98
N GLY A 85 -16.73 -9.31 14.57
CA GLY A 85 -17.07 -10.70 14.21
C GLY A 85 -17.73 -11.46 15.36
N ILE A 86 -17.17 -11.36 16.57
CA ILE A 86 -17.76 -11.95 17.79
C ILE A 86 -19.14 -11.34 18.06
N GLY A 87 -19.26 -10.01 17.99
CA GLY A 87 -20.53 -9.31 18.19
C GLY A 87 -21.61 -9.75 17.19
N LEU A 88 -21.25 -9.92 15.92
CA LEU A 88 -22.15 -10.40 14.87
C LEU A 88 -22.57 -11.86 15.07
N ALA A 89 -21.72 -12.70 15.68
CA ALA A 89 -22.03 -14.10 15.97
C ALA A 89 -23.01 -14.26 17.15
N VAL A 90 -23.03 -13.33 18.09
CA VAL A 90 -23.88 -13.40 19.30
C VAL A 90 -25.15 -12.55 19.20
N THR A 91 -25.26 -11.64 18.23
CA THR A 91 -26.43 -10.75 18.05
C THR A 91 -27.34 -11.20 16.92
N HIS A 92 -28.65 -10.99 17.11
CA HIS A 92 -29.70 -11.40 16.17
C HIS A 92 -30.64 -10.22 15.86
N GLY A 93 -31.33 -10.27 14.72
CA GLY A 93 -32.31 -9.26 14.32
C GLY A 93 -31.72 -7.85 14.17
N PRO A 94 -32.44 -6.78 14.57
CA PRO A 94 -32.01 -5.40 14.33
C PRO A 94 -30.73 -5.02 15.09
N ALA A 95 -30.42 -5.70 16.20
CA ALA A 95 -29.18 -5.50 16.95
C ALA A 95 -27.94 -5.88 16.11
N ARG A 96 -28.06 -6.87 15.22
CA ARG A 96 -26.97 -7.28 14.33
C ARG A 96 -26.59 -6.18 13.34
N LEU A 97 -27.57 -5.41 12.86
CA LEU A 97 -27.33 -4.26 11.97
C LEU A 97 -26.59 -3.14 12.72
N ALA A 98 -27.00 -2.84 13.95
CA ALA A 98 -26.31 -1.86 14.78
C ALA A 98 -24.85 -2.27 15.05
N VAL A 99 -24.61 -3.54 15.44
CA VAL A 99 -23.25 -4.08 15.65
C VAL A 99 -22.42 -4.02 14.36
N GLY A 100 -23.00 -4.38 13.22
CA GLY A 100 -22.32 -4.28 11.93
C GLY A 100 -21.92 -2.85 11.58
N ALA A 101 -22.83 -1.89 11.75
CA ALA A 101 -22.58 -0.48 11.49
C ALA A 101 -21.52 0.10 12.44
N THR A 102 -21.61 -0.18 13.74
CA THR A 102 -20.61 0.24 14.73
C THR A 102 -19.26 -0.39 14.45
N GLY A 103 -19.22 -1.68 14.13
CA GLY A 103 -18.00 -2.40 13.79
C GLY A 103 -17.31 -1.85 12.53
N ALA A 104 -18.09 -1.50 11.50
CA ALA A 104 -17.57 -0.85 10.31
C ALA A 104 -16.92 0.52 10.63
N LEU A 105 -17.60 1.35 11.43
CA LEU A 105 -17.07 2.65 11.87
C LEU A 105 -15.79 2.49 12.71
N LEU A 106 -15.76 1.51 13.62
CA LEU A 106 -14.58 1.19 14.42
C LEU A 106 -13.41 0.74 13.56
N LEU A 107 -13.65 -0.12 12.57
CA LEU A 107 -12.63 -0.59 11.65
C LEU A 107 -12.06 0.57 10.82
N VAL A 108 -12.92 1.43 10.28
CA VAL A 108 -12.50 2.64 9.54
C VAL A 108 -11.65 3.54 10.44
N GLY A 109 -12.10 3.82 11.66
CA GLY A 109 -11.35 4.62 12.62
C GLY A 109 -10.00 4.00 12.98
N ALA A 110 -9.94 2.68 13.18
CA ALA A 110 -8.73 1.94 13.50
C ALA A 110 -7.72 1.95 12.33
N VAL A 111 -8.19 1.74 11.09
CA VAL A 111 -7.35 1.83 9.89
C VAL A 111 -6.80 3.24 9.73
N LEU A 112 -7.64 4.28 9.87
CA LEU A 112 -7.18 5.67 9.81
C LEU A 112 -6.15 5.99 10.90
N PHE A 113 -6.33 5.44 12.09
CA PHE A 113 -5.38 5.58 13.19
C PHE A 113 -4.04 4.90 12.87
N ALA A 114 -4.06 3.65 12.37
CA ALA A 114 -2.88 2.89 11.95
C ALA A 114 -2.08 3.62 10.86
N VAL A 115 -2.79 4.14 9.86
CA VAL A 115 -2.29 4.88 8.70
C VAL A 115 -1.66 6.22 9.09
N ARG A 116 -2.19 6.90 10.13
CA ARG A 116 -1.71 8.22 10.59
C ARG A 116 -0.59 8.16 11.62
N ARG A 117 -0.55 7.13 12.47
CA ARG A 117 0.39 7.01 13.60
C ARG A 117 1.48 5.96 13.40
N GLY A 118 1.37 5.12 12.38
CA GLY A 118 2.29 4.02 12.12
C GLY A 118 3.43 4.34 11.14
N PRO A 119 4.24 3.32 10.79
CA PRO A 119 5.29 3.41 9.75
C PRO A 119 4.72 3.73 8.36
N PHE A 120 3.39 3.75 8.23
CA PHE A 120 2.69 4.11 7.01
C PHE A 120 2.33 5.58 6.91
N ARG A 121 2.74 6.45 7.84
CA ARG A 121 2.42 7.87 7.75
C ARG A 121 2.96 8.43 6.43
N ALA A 122 2.05 8.89 5.57
CA ALA A 122 2.41 9.64 4.38
C ALA A 122 2.85 11.06 4.78
N PRO A 123 3.77 11.68 4.02
CA PRO A 123 4.10 13.10 4.21
C PRO A 123 2.84 13.98 4.19
N ASP A 124 2.84 15.07 4.94
CA ASP A 124 1.68 15.95 5.05
C ASP A 124 1.29 16.48 3.65
N GLY A 125 0.01 16.34 3.28
CA GLY A 125 -0.50 16.69 1.93
C GLY A 125 -0.34 15.60 0.86
N GLY A 126 0.33 14.49 1.15
CA GLY A 126 0.59 13.40 0.18
C GLY A 126 -0.54 12.38 -0.01
N THR A 127 -1.75 12.62 0.52
CA THR A 127 -2.87 11.68 0.38
C THR A 127 -3.94 12.23 -0.56
N VAL A 128 -4.29 11.46 -1.58
CA VAL A 128 -5.39 11.79 -2.50
C VAL A 128 -6.71 11.26 -1.92
N PRO A 129 -7.75 12.10 -1.72
CA PRO A 129 -9.04 11.64 -1.19
C PRO A 129 -9.68 10.50 -2.01
N ALA A 130 -9.47 10.52 -3.32
CA ALA A 130 -9.93 9.47 -4.23
C ALA A 130 -9.38 8.08 -3.88
N ALA A 131 -8.16 7.98 -3.33
CA ALA A 131 -7.59 6.69 -2.92
C ALA A 131 -8.41 6.04 -1.79
N ALA A 132 -8.96 6.84 -0.88
CA ALA A 132 -9.81 6.34 0.20
C ALA A 132 -11.14 5.80 -0.34
N LEU A 133 -11.73 6.49 -1.32
CA LEU A 133 -12.97 6.05 -1.98
C LEU A 133 -12.77 4.72 -2.71
N TRP A 134 -11.70 4.60 -3.53
CA TRP A 134 -11.41 3.36 -4.25
C TRP A 134 -11.02 2.21 -3.32
N THR A 135 -10.28 2.49 -2.24
CA THR A 135 -9.99 1.48 -1.21
C THR A 135 -11.28 0.98 -0.56
N LEU A 136 -12.20 1.88 -0.22
CA LEU A 136 -13.50 1.51 0.36
C LEU A 136 -14.32 0.66 -0.61
N TRP A 137 -14.34 1.02 -1.89
CA TRP A 137 -15.01 0.24 -2.94
C TRP A 137 -14.44 -1.18 -3.05
N LEU A 138 -13.11 -1.32 -3.15
CA LEU A 138 -12.44 -2.63 -3.25
C LEU A 138 -12.68 -3.50 -2.00
N LEU A 139 -12.68 -2.89 -0.80
CA LEU A 139 -13.02 -3.60 0.44
C LEU A 139 -14.48 -4.04 0.47
N ALA A 140 -15.40 -3.21 -0.03
CA ALA A 140 -16.81 -3.57 -0.15
C ALA A 140 -17.00 -4.73 -1.15
N TYR A 141 -16.30 -4.69 -2.28
CA TYR A 141 -16.30 -5.80 -3.25
C TYR A 141 -15.73 -7.08 -2.64
N ALA A 142 -14.64 -7.02 -1.87
CA ALA A 142 -14.08 -8.20 -1.22
C ALA A 142 -15.04 -8.86 -0.19
N VAL A 143 -16.00 -8.12 0.35
CA VAL A 143 -16.98 -8.64 1.32
C VAL A 143 -18.22 -9.19 0.64
N GLY A 144 -18.70 -8.58 -0.44
CA GLY A 144 -20.01 -8.92 -1.02
C GLY A 144 -20.06 -8.96 -2.55
N GLY A 145 -18.98 -8.61 -3.23
CA GLY A 145 -18.89 -8.56 -4.70
C GLY A 145 -19.04 -9.93 -5.35
N ASP A 146 -18.39 -10.96 -4.79
CA ASP A 146 -18.46 -12.32 -5.32
C ASP A 146 -19.87 -12.92 -5.19
N GLY A 147 -20.52 -12.71 -4.03
CA GLY A 147 -21.90 -13.13 -3.80
C GLY A 147 -22.89 -12.39 -4.69
N LEU A 148 -22.73 -11.07 -4.83
CA LEU A 148 -23.51 -10.25 -5.76
C LEU A 148 -23.32 -10.72 -7.21
N LEU A 149 -22.08 -10.95 -7.64
CA LEU A 149 -21.77 -11.39 -9.00
C LEU A 149 -22.41 -12.74 -9.31
N THR A 150 -22.33 -13.69 -8.37
CA THR A 150 -22.96 -15.01 -8.49
C THR A 150 -24.47 -14.89 -8.68
N GLN A 151 -25.11 -14.06 -7.86
CA GLN A 151 -26.56 -13.83 -7.90
C GLN A 151 -27.00 -13.13 -9.20
N VAL A 152 -26.22 -12.16 -9.65
CA VAL A 152 -26.46 -11.45 -10.92
C VAL A 152 -26.19 -12.36 -12.13
N LEU A 153 -25.37 -13.40 -12.00
CA LEU A 153 -25.20 -14.41 -13.06
C LEU A 153 -26.32 -15.45 -13.06
N SER A 154 -26.90 -15.78 -11.91
CA SER A 154 -27.91 -16.85 -11.78
C SER A 154 -29.34 -16.45 -12.18
N GLY A 155 -29.61 -15.20 -12.53
CA GLY A 155 -30.92 -14.77 -13.05
C GLY A 155 -31.55 -13.55 -12.37
N GLY A 156 -31.08 -13.13 -11.20
CA GLY A 156 -31.59 -11.90 -10.56
C GLY A 156 -31.17 -11.76 -9.11
N PRO A 157 -31.06 -10.53 -8.57
CA PRO A 157 -31.01 -10.35 -7.14
C PRO A 157 -32.38 -10.68 -6.54
N ASP A 158 -32.63 -11.98 -6.36
CA ASP A 158 -33.90 -12.52 -5.88
C ASP A 158 -34.03 -12.41 -4.34
N GLY A 159 -33.03 -11.82 -3.67
CA GLY A 159 -32.95 -11.66 -2.23
C GLY A 159 -31.61 -11.07 -1.75
N PRO A 160 -31.35 -11.01 -0.43
CA PRO A 160 -30.03 -10.66 0.08
C PRO A 160 -28.98 -11.66 -0.42
N TRP A 161 -27.84 -11.18 -0.94
CA TRP A 161 -26.73 -12.02 -1.36
C TRP A 161 -25.79 -12.35 -0.20
N ASP A 162 -25.02 -13.41 -0.37
CA ASP A 162 -24.06 -13.86 0.62
C ASP A 162 -22.94 -12.84 0.82
N LEU A 163 -22.73 -12.43 2.07
CA LEU A 163 -21.62 -11.61 2.51
C LEU A 163 -20.58 -12.50 3.18
N THR A 164 -19.33 -12.39 2.74
CA THR A 164 -18.19 -13.10 3.31
C THR A 164 -17.31 -12.11 4.09
N PRO A 165 -17.52 -11.92 5.41
CA PRO A 165 -16.71 -11.00 6.21
C PRO A 165 -15.31 -11.56 6.53
N GLY A 166 -15.09 -12.86 6.33
CA GLY A 166 -13.83 -13.55 6.64
C GLY A 166 -12.58 -12.93 5.99
N PRO A 167 -12.60 -12.66 4.67
CA PRO A 167 -11.53 -11.93 3.99
C PRO A 167 -11.21 -10.56 4.60
N LEU A 168 -12.23 -9.79 5.01
CA LEU A 168 -12.03 -8.47 5.64
C LEU A 168 -11.32 -8.59 6.99
N LEU A 169 -11.65 -9.61 7.78
CA LEU A 169 -10.96 -9.91 9.04
C LEU A 169 -9.49 -10.25 8.79
N GLY A 170 -9.21 -11.08 7.78
CA GLY A 170 -7.84 -11.44 7.39
C GLY A 170 -7.02 -10.22 6.97
N LEU A 171 -7.60 -9.34 6.14
CA LEU A 171 -6.99 -8.07 5.74
C LEU A 171 -6.74 -7.13 6.92
N ALA A 172 -7.68 -7.04 7.87
CA ALA A 172 -7.55 -6.22 9.07
C ALA A 172 -6.44 -6.73 10.01
N LEU A 173 -6.34 -8.05 10.21
CA LEU A 173 -5.27 -8.68 10.97
C LEU A 173 -3.91 -8.51 10.28
N ALA A 174 -3.88 -8.49 8.94
CA ALA A 174 -2.67 -8.31 8.17
C ALA A 174 -2.05 -6.91 8.28
N VAL A 175 -2.75 -5.92 8.83
CA VAL A 175 -2.18 -4.57 9.06
C VAL A 175 -0.96 -4.63 9.99
N ALA A 176 -0.99 -5.51 11.01
CA ALA A 176 0.12 -5.69 11.95
C ALA A 176 1.41 -6.23 11.29
N PRO A 177 1.41 -7.39 10.59
CA PRO A 177 2.60 -7.85 9.89
C PRO A 177 3.01 -6.91 8.75
N THR A 178 2.07 -6.18 8.13
CA THR A 178 2.39 -5.16 7.11
C THR A 178 3.24 -4.05 7.73
N ALA A 179 2.80 -3.49 8.87
CA ALA A 179 3.54 -2.45 9.58
C ALA A 179 4.93 -2.93 10.03
N TRP A 180 5.01 -4.17 10.52
CA TRP A 180 6.27 -4.80 10.90
C TRP A 180 7.22 -4.94 9.69
N CYS A 181 6.75 -5.44 8.56
CA CYS A 181 7.54 -5.59 7.34
C CYS A 181 8.02 -4.25 6.80
N ALA A 182 7.17 -3.21 6.81
CA ALA A 182 7.54 -1.86 6.41
C ALA A 182 8.64 -1.27 7.31
N ARG A 183 8.56 -1.47 8.64
CA ARG A 183 9.64 -1.07 9.57
C ARG A 183 10.93 -1.83 9.31
N LEU A 184 10.86 -3.15 9.16
CA LEU A 184 12.01 -3.98 8.85
C LEU A 184 12.70 -3.54 7.55
N PHE A 185 11.91 -3.23 6.51
CA PHE A 185 12.42 -2.70 5.26
C PHE A 185 13.10 -1.34 5.48
N ALA A 186 12.44 -0.39 6.14
CA ALA A 186 13.01 0.94 6.39
C ALA A 186 14.28 0.90 7.26
N ASP A 187 14.31 0.08 8.31
CA ASP A 187 15.47 -0.10 9.19
C ASP A 187 16.64 -0.74 8.43
N ARG A 188 16.38 -1.74 7.57
CA ARG A 188 17.43 -2.38 6.77
C ARG A 188 17.91 -1.50 5.63
N ALA A 189 17.01 -0.78 4.96
CA ALA A 189 17.36 0.18 3.92
C ALA A 189 18.29 1.25 4.48
N ARG A 190 17.96 1.86 5.63
CA ARG A 190 18.82 2.84 6.32
C ARG A 190 20.22 2.31 6.63
N ARG A 191 20.32 1.09 7.19
CA ARG A 191 21.63 0.47 7.45
C ARG A 191 22.43 0.24 6.17
N ARG A 192 21.75 -0.18 5.10
CA ARG A 192 22.39 -0.40 3.79
C ARG A 192 22.88 0.89 3.13
N ILE A 193 22.23 2.02 3.35
CA ILE A 193 22.73 3.30 2.80
C ILE A 193 24.08 3.66 3.44
N ALA A 194 24.24 3.45 4.76
CA ALA A 194 25.50 3.71 5.45
C ALA A 194 26.66 2.81 5.00
N ASP A 195 26.37 1.58 4.57
CA ASP A 195 27.37 0.60 4.14
C ASP A 195 27.71 0.66 2.63
N SER A 196 26.88 1.34 1.82
CA SER A 196 26.98 1.31 0.35
C SER A 196 27.91 2.39 -0.20
N ARG A 197 28.70 2.03 -1.22
CA ARG A 197 29.72 2.91 -1.83
C ARG A 197 29.28 3.51 -3.17
N GLY A 198 27.98 3.57 -3.44
CA GLY A 198 27.42 4.02 -4.72
C GLY A 198 25.95 3.66 -4.89
N LEU A 199 25.26 4.37 -5.81
CA LEU A 199 23.82 4.18 -6.05
C LEU A 199 23.51 2.79 -6.63
N ALA A 200 24.39 2.27 -7.48
CA ALA A 200 24.20 0.94 -8.08
C ALA A 200 24.32 -0.20 -7.04
N ASP A 201 25.27 -0.08 -6.11
CA ASP A 201 25.48 -1.07 -5.03
C ASP A 201 24.31 -1.05 -4.04
N PHE A 202 23.85 0.15 -3.67
CA PHE A 202 22.64 0.32 -2.87
C PHE A 202 21.43 -0.31 -3.57
N ALA A 203 21.28 -0.05 -4.86
CA ALA A 203 20.16 -0.57 -5.63
C ALA A 203 20.12 -2.11 -5.68
N ALA A 204 21.29 -2.73 -5.90
CA ALA A 204 21.44 -4.18 -5.94
C ALA A 204 21.14 -4.83 -4.58
N ALA A 205 21.52 -4.18 -3.47
CA ALA A 205 21.27 -4.70 -2.13
C ALA A 205 19.82 -4.51 -1.65
N THR A 206 19.14 -3.45 -2.10
CA THR A 206 17.79 -3.11 -1.62
C THR A 206 16.68 -3.89 -2.33
N ARG A 207 16.86 -4.27 -3.61
CA ARG A 207 15.91 -5.12 -4.36
C ARG A 207 15.56 -6.45 -3.67
N PRO A 208 16.51 -7.31 -3.28
CA PRO A 208 16.19 -8.57 -2.62
C PRO A 208 15.57 -8.36 -1.23
N LEU A 209 15.91 -7.26 -0.55
CA LEU A 209 15.28 -6.89 0.73
C LEU A 209 13.81 -6.54 0.54
N LEU A 210 13.48 -5.71 -0.46
CA LEU A 210 12.10 -5.38 -0.81
C LEU A 210 11.29 -6.65 -1.11
N LEU A 211 11.79 -7.48 -2.03
CA LEU A 211 11.14 -8.73 -2.40
C LEU A 211 10.98 -9.69 -1.22
N GLY A 212 12.00 -9.81 -0.37
CA GLY A 212 11.95 -10.64 0.84
C GLY A 212 10.88 -10.16 1.84
N THR A 213 10.78 -8.85 2.08
CA THR A 213 9.74 -8.30 2.98
C THR A 213 8.33 -8.44 2.41
N VAL A 214 8.18 -8.28 1.10
CA VAL A 214 6.90 -8.48 0.41
C VAL A 214 6.49 -9.95 0.46
N ALA A 215 7.41 -10.86 0.16
CA ALA A 215 7.16 -12.30 0.24
C ALA A 215 6.77 -12.73 1.66
N LEU A 216 7.48 -12.23 2.68
CA LEU A 216 7.14 -12.49 4.08
C LEU A 216 5.72 -12.00 4.42
N GLN A 217 5.35 -10.81 3.94
CA GLN A 217 4.01 -10.26 4.15
C GLN A 217 2.94 -11.09 3.43
N LEU A 218 3.18 -11.53 2.20
CA LEU A 218 2.23 -12.36 1.44
C LEU A 218 2.04 -13.74 2.10
N ILE A 219 3.12 -14.34 2.62
CA ILE A 219 3.03 -15.60 3.39
C ILE A 219 2.17 -15.41 4.64
N ALA A 220 2.41 -14.33 5.40
CA ALA A 220 1.63 -14.01 6.59
C ALA A 220 0.15 -13.77 6.26
N LEU A 221 -0.14 -12.99 5.19
CA LEU A 221 -1.49 -12.73 4.72
C LEU A 221 -2.21 -14.01 4.27
N THR A 222 -1.53 -14.90 3.53
CA THR A 222 -2.08 -16.19 3.14
C THR A 222 -2.45 -17.04 4.35
N GLY A 223 -1.57 -17.09 5.37
CA GLY A 223 -1.85 -17.79 6.63
C GLY A 223 -3.07 -17.23 7.35
N LEU A 224 -3.16 -15.90 7.48
CA LEU A 224 -4.29 -15.23 8.11
C LEU A 224 -5.60 -15.46 7.35
N LEU A 225 -5.58 -15.34 6.02
CA LEU A 225 -6.73 -15.65 5.18
C LEU A 225 -7.14 -17.12 5.29
N GLY A 226 -6.19 -18.04 5.39
CA GLY A 226 -6.46 -19.45 5.66
C GLY A 226 -7.24 -19.69 6.96
N LEU A 227 -7.03 -18.84 7.97
CA LEU A 227 -7.72 -18.91 9.26
C LEU A 227 -9.08 -18.18 9.28
N THR A 228 -9.22 -17.09 8.51
CA THR A 228 -10.41 -16.24 8.56
C THR A 228 -11.41 -16.48 7.43
N GLY A 229 -10.99 -17.16 6.35
CA GLY A 229 -11.78 -17.40 5.15
C GLY A 229 -10.97 -17.04 3.91
N PHE A 230 -10.33 -18.04 3.30
CA PHE A 230 -9.39 -17.82 2.21
C PHE A 230 -10.11 -17.32 0.95
N SER A 231 -9.60 -16.24 0.37
CA SER A 231 -10.00 -15.72 -0.92
C SER A 231 -8.76 -15.26 -1.68
N SER A 232 -8.58 -15.79 -2.90
CA SER A 232 -7.49 -15.36 -3.79
C SER A 232 -7.62 -13.88 -4.18
N GLY A 233 -8.86 -13.38 -4.29
CA GLY A 233 -9.14 -11.96 -4.53
C GLY A 233 -8.69 -11.10 -3.35
N ALA A 234 -8.92 -11.54 -2.12
CA ALA A 234 -8.47 -10.84 -0.93
C ALA A 234 -6.94 -10.86 -0.76
N LEU A 235 -6.29 -11.96 -1.15
CA LEU A 235 -4.82 -12.02 -1.19
C LEU A 235 -4.26 -10.99 -2.18
N ALA A 236 -4.83 -10.93 -3.39
CA ALA A 236 -4.45 -9.97 -4.42
C ALA A 236 -4.73 -8.52 -4.00
N LEU A 237 -5.88 -8.27 -3.38
CA LEU A 237 -6.22 -6.95 -2.82
C LEU A 237 -5.26 -6.54 -1.70
N GLY A 238 -4.92 -7.44 -0.79
CA GLY A 238 -3.96 -7.17 0.28
C GLY A 238 -2.57 -6.81 -0.27
N ALA A 239 -2.13 -7.49 -1.34
CA ALA A 239 -0.91 -7.14 -2.07
C ALA A 239 -1.01 -5.73 -2.69
N LEU A 240 -2.12 -5.43 -3.37
CA LEU A 240 -2.37 -4.13 -4.00
C LEU A 240 -2.35 -2.99 -2.95
N LEU A 241 -3.03 -3.16 -1.82
CA LEU A 241 -3.08 -2.17 -0.75
C LEU A 241 -1.70 -1.95 -0.10
N LEU A 242 -0.92 -3.01 0.09
CA LEU A 242 0.47 -2.92 0.56
C LEU A 242 1.30 -2.04 -0.38
N PHE A 243 1.30 -2.35 -1.69
CA PHE A 243 2.10 -1.61 -2.66
C PHE A 243 1.63 -0.17 -2.83
N ALA A 244 0.31 0.05 -2.92
CA ALA A 244 -0.27 1.38 -2.99
C ALA A 244 0.14 2.21 -1.78
N ARG A 245 0.09 1.63 -0.56
CA ARG A 245 0.48 2.37 0.64
C ARG A 245 1.97 2.65 0.68
N LEU A 246 2.79 1.69 0.30
CA LEU A 246 4.23 1.83 0.30
C LEU A 246 4.68 2.93 -0.68
N LEU A 247 4.12 2.96 -1.89
CA LEU A 247 4.37 4.03 -2.87
C LEU A 247 3.87 5.39 -2.38
N THR A 248 2.70 5.45 -1.74
CA THR A 248 2.19 6.69 -1.12
C THR A 248 3.17 7.25 -0.08
N VAL A 249 3.74 6.39 0.77
CA VAL A 249 4.71 6.80 1.80
C VAL A 249 6.01 7.32 1.20
N HIS A 250 6.43 6.78 0.05
CA HIS A 250 7.66 7.17 -0.65
C HIS A 250 7.42 8.26 -1.72
N GLY A 251 6.30 8.99 -1.66
CA GLY A 251 6.07 10.17 -2.50
C GLY A 251 5.42 9.93 -3.87
N PHE A 252 4.87 8.73 -4.11
CA PHE A 252 4.16 8.40 -5.36
C PHE A 252 2.65 8.13 -5.13
N PRO A 253 1.87 9.07 -4.57
CA PRO A 253 0.48 8.83 -4.25
C PRO A 253 -0.42 8.77 -5.48
N GLU A 254 -0.07 9.47 -6.57
CA GLU A 254 -0.86 9.48 -7.80
C GLU A 254 -0.84 8.14 -8.51
N THR A 255 0.33 7.48 -8.62
CA THR A 255 0.45 6.16 -9.24
C THR A 255 -0.27 5.10 -8.41
N ALA A 256 -0.15 5.16 -7.08
CA ALA A 256 -0.90 4.32 -6.16
C ALA A 256 -2.41 4.50 -6.33
N THR A 257 -2.88 5.75 -6.38
CA THR A 257 -4.30 6.07 -6.55
C THR A 257 -4.82 5.62 -7.91
N ALA A 258 -4.05 5.81 -8.99
CA ALA A 258 -4.41 5.39 -10.33
C ALA A 258 -4.56 3.86 -10.42
N ALA A 259 -3.68 3.09 -9.77
CA ALA A 259 -3.79 1.64 -9.73
C ALA A 259 -5.03 1.17 -8.93
N LEU A 260 -5.32 1.78 -7.78
CA LEU A 260 -6.54 1.50 -7.02
C LEU A 260 -7.81 1.86 -7.82
N ALA A 261 -7.77 2.99 -8.54
CA ALA A 261 -8.86 3.43 -9.39
C ALA A 261 -9.09 2.50 -10.58
N ALA A 262 -8.02 2.08 -11.25
CA ALA A 262 -8.09 1.13 -12.35
C ALA A 262 -8.64 -0.21 -11.90
N ALA A 263 -8.20 -0.72 -10.74
CA ALA A 263 -8.72 -1.95 -10.17
C ALA A 263 -10.21 -1.83 -9.81
N GLY A 264 -10.59 -0.78 -9.07
CA GLY A 264 -11.98 -0.56 -8.69
C GLY A 264 -12.90 -0.33 -9.88
N ALA A 265 -12.44 0.40 -10.90
CA ALA A 265 -13.19 0.62 -12.13
C ALA A 265 -13.37 -0.69 -12.92
N ALA A 266 -12.35 -1.55 -12.99
CA ALA A 266 -12.46 -2.85 -13.65
C ALA A 266 -13.44 -3.80 -12.93
N GLU A 267 -13.45 -3.83 -11.60
CA GLU A 267 -14.46 -4.58 -10.83
C GLU A 267 -15.88 -4.03 -11.04
N ALA A 268 -16.03 -2.70 -11.05
CA ALA A 268 -17.31 -2.05 -11.33
C ALA A 268 -17.79 -2.31 -12.76
N LEU A 269 -16.89 -2.27 -13.74
CA LEU A 269 -17.18 -2.60 -15.14
C LEU A 269 -17.56 -4.07 -15.31
N ALA A 270 -16.93 -4.99 -14.56
CA ALA A 270 -17.32 -6.39 -14.56
C ALA A 270 -18.77 -6.55 -14.12
N LEU A 271 -19.18 -5.96 -12.99
CA LEU A 271 -20.58 -5.97 -12.54
C LEU A 271 -21.51 -5.28 -13.54
N ALA A 272 -21.14 -4.10 -14.03
CA ALA A 272 -21.93 -3.34 -14.98
C ALA A 272 -22.12 -4.09 -16.30
N SER A 273 -21.12 -4.83 -16.79
CA SER A 273 -21.21 -5.62 -18.02
C SER A 273 -22.23 -6.75 -17.92
N VAL A 274 -22.31 -7.42 -16.76
CA VAL A 274 -23.30 -8.47 -16.50
C VAL A 274 -24.70 -7.89 -16.38
N LEU A 275 -24.84 -6.74 -15.71
CA LEU A 275 -26.13 -6.03 -15.62
C LEU A 275 -26.58 -5.50 -16.98
N ALA A 276 -25.68 -4.94 -17.78
CA ALA A 276 -25.97 -4.42 -19.11
C ALA A 276 -26.44 -5.53 -20.07
N ALA A 277 -25.88 -6.73 -19.95
CA ALA A 277 -26.31 -7.90 -20.71
C ALA A 277 -27.73 -8.39 -20.38
N ARG A 278 -28.43 -7.77 -19.42
CA ARG A 278 -29.85 -8.04 -19.15
C ARG A 278 -30.80 -7.11 -19.89
N VAL A 279 -30.28 -6.02 -20.46
CA VAL A 279 -31.11 -5.12 -21.27
C VAL A 279 -31.44 -5.86 -22.57
N PRO A 280 -32.74 -6.02 -22.92
CA PRO A 280 -33.15 -6.69 -24.15
C PRO A 280 -32.87 -5.77 -25.36
N ALA A 281 -31.58 -5.59 -25.66
CA ALA A 281 -31.05 -4.83 -26.77
C ALA A 281 -30.03 -5.69 -27.52
N PRO A 282 -30.10 -5.72 -28.86
CA PRO A 282 -29.22 -6.60 -29.65
C PRO A 282 -27.74 -6.25 -29.42
N GLY A 283 -26.94 -7.28 -29.10
CA GLY A 283 -25.49 -7.17 -28.90
C GLY A 283 -25.02 -6.91 -27.46
N PHE A 284 -25.91 -6.54 -26.54
CA PHE A 284 -25.56 -6.33 -25.13
C PHE A 284 -25.20 -7.63 -24.41
N ASP A 285 -25.73 -8.77 -24.85
CA ASP A 285 -25.41 -10.10 -24.30
C ASP A 285 -23.92 -10.42 -24.35
N VAL A 286 -23.22 -9.87 -25.35
CA VAL A 286 -21.79 -10.12 -25.60
C VAL A 286 -20.92 -9.46 -24.53
N LEU A 287 -21.39 -8.37 -23.90
CA LEU A 287 -20.63 -7.63 -22.87
C LEU A 287 -20.30 -8.47 -21.64
N ALA A 288 -21.18 -9.42 -21.28
CA ALA A 288 -20.99 -10.28 -20.12
C ALA A 288 -20.17 -11.54 -20.43
N THR A 289 -19.91 -11.86 -21.70
CA THR A 289 -19.16 -13.06 -22.13
C THR A 289 -17.81 -13.23 -21.43
N PRO A 290 -16.93 -12.21 -21.31
CA PRO A 290 -15.63 -12.40 -20.66
C PRO A 290 -15.78 -12.69 -19.17
N VAL A 291 -16.74 -12.03 -18.50
CA VAL A 291 -17.00 -12.25 -17.07
C VAL A 291 -17.59 -13.63 -16.85
N ARG A 292 -18.58 -14.04 -17.66
CA ARG A 292 -19.18 -15.40 -17.61
C ARG A 292 -18.11 -16.47 -17.81
N ALA A 293 -17.33 -16.39 -18.90
CA ALA A 293 -16.31 -17.38 -19.20
C ALA A 293 -15.26 -17.50 -18.07
N LEU A 294 -14.88 -16.38 -17.45
CA LEU A 294 -13.96 -16.36 -16.33
C LEU A 294 -14.57 -17.00 -15.07
N VAL A 295 -15.80 -16.64 -14.74
CA VAL A 295 -16.51 -17.17 -13.56
C VAL A 295 -16.84 -18.65 -13.73
N ASP A 296 -17.23 -19.08 -14.92
CA ASP A 296 -17.53 -20.49 -15.22
C ASP A 296 -16.27 -21.37 -15.09
N ALA A 297 -15.10 -20.85 -15.44
CA ALA A 297 -13.83 -21.58 -15.40
C ALA A 297 -13.16 -21.60 -14.01
N TYR A 298 -13.23 -20.49 -13.26
CA TYR A 298 -12.43 -20.28 -12.05
C TYR A 298 -13.23 -19.77 -10.83
N GLY A 299 -14.54 -19.59 -10.98
CA GLY A 299 -15.42 -19.06 -9.94
C GLY A 299 -15.43 -17.51 -9.86
N PRO A 300 -16.33 -16.94 -9.03
CA PRO A 300 -16.54 -15.49 -8.94
C PRO A 300 -15.30 -14.74 -8.47
N GLY A 301 -14.55 -15.33 -7.53
CA GLY A 301 -13.32 -14.74 -6.97
C GLY A 301 -12.17 -14.57 -7.99
N ALA A 302 -12.29 -15.12 -9.20
CA ALA A 302 -11.29 -14.94 -10.26
C ALA A 302 -11.23 -13.49 -10.77
N VAL A 303 -12.36 -12.77 -10.79
CA VAL A 303 -12.43 -11.36 -11.19
C VAL A 303 -11.53 -10.47 -10.32
N PRO A 304 -11.73 -10.39 -8.99
CA PRO A 304 -10.88 -9.57 -8.13
C PRO A 304 -9.44 -10.09 -8.11
N THR A 305 -9.22 -11.41 -8.24
CA THR A 305 -7.86 -11.97 -8.31
C THR A 305 -7.08 -11.44 -9.51
N LEU A 306 -7.67 -11.44 -10.70
CA LEU A 306 -7.02 -10.95 -11.91
C LEU A 306 -6.85 -9.43 -11.86
N VAL A 307 -7.89 -8.69 -11.49
CA VAL A 307 -7.89 -7.24 -11.49
C VAL A 307 -6.93 -6.67 -10.45
N CYS A 308 -7.08 -7.07 -9.18
CA CYS A 308 -6.18 -6.64 -8.11
C CYS A 308 -4.76 -7.19 -8.31
N GLY A 309 -4.63 -8.43 -8.81
CA GLY A 309 -3.34 -9.07 -9.05
C GLY A 309 -2.53 -8.35 -10.14
N ALA A 310 -3.16 -8.02 -11.27
CA ALA A 310 -2.51 -7.28 -12.35
C ALA A 310 -2.07 -5.88 -11.90
N ALA A 311 -2.93 -5.17 -11.15
CA ALA A 311 -2.59 -3.87 -10.58
C ALA A 311 -1.44 -3.98 -9.57
N ALA A 312 -1.46 -4.99 -8.70
CA ALA A 312 -0.39 -5.24 -7.72
C ALA A 312 0.95 -5.55 -8.40
N LEU A 313 0.96 -6.35 -9.46
CA LEU A 313 2.17 -6.65 -10.25
C LEU A 313 2.71 -5.40 -10.94
N GLY A 314 1.84 -4.55 -11.50
CA GLY A 314 2.22 -3.26 -12.08
C GLY A 314 2.87 -2.33 -11.04
N LEU A 315 2.27 -2.24 -9.84
CA LEU A 315 2.85 -1.47 -8.75
C LEU A 315 4.15 -2.08 -8.23
N LEU A 316 4.29 -3.40 -8.17
CA LEU A 316 5.53 -4.07 -7.78
C LEU A 316 6.66 -3.76 -8.77
N ALA A 317 6.40 -3.86 -10.07
CA ALA A 317 7.37 -3.50 -11.11
C ALA A 317 7.83 -2.05 -10.93
N HIS A 318 6.88 -1.12 -10.72
CA HIS A 318 7.20 0.28 -10.45
C HIS A 318 8.00 0.46 -9.15
N ALA A 319 7.59 -0.20 -8.06
CA ALA A 319 8.23 -0.17 -6.75
C ALA A 319 9.70 -0.63 -6.82
N THR A 320 10.00 -1.70 -7.57
CA THR A 320 11.38 -2.19 -7.76
C THR A 320 12.30 -1.23 -8.52
N GLY A 321 11.75 -0.25 -9.23
CA GLY A 321 12.51 0.83 -9.88
C GLY A 321 12.53 2.14 -9.08
N ALA A 322 11.44 2.48 -8.40
CA ALA A 322 11.29 3.74 -7.69
C ALA A 322 11.94 3.75 -6.30
N LEU A 323 11.71 2.68 -5.51
CA LEU A 323 12.14 2.59 -4.10
C LEU A 323 13.60 2.20 -3.92
N VAL A 324 14.24 1.86 -5.02
CA VAL A 324 15.63 1.43 -5.06
C VAL A 324 16.56 2.65 -5.20
N ARG A 325 15.99 3.84 -5.45
CA ARG A 325 16.69 5.12 -5.46
C ARG A 325 16.88 5.64 -4.05
N ALA A 326 18.04 6.22 -3.76
CA ALA A 326 18.33 6.82 -2.47
C ALA A 326 17.38 7.99 -2.18
N SER A 327 16.95 8.71 -3.23
CA SER A 327 15.97 9.80 -3.14
C SER A 327 14.60 9.39 -2.58
N ALA A 328 14.24 8.11 -2.62
CA ALA A 328 12.99 7.62 -2.07
C ALA A 328 13.00 7.53 -0.52
N HIS A 329 14.18 7.62 0.09
CA HIS A 329 14.36 7.39 1.53
C HIS A 329 14.72 8.63 2.34
N THR A 330 14.85 9.79 1.69
CA THR A 330 14.98 11.07 2.37
C THR A 330 13.59 11.64 2.63
N THR A 331 13.24 11.76 3.91
CA THR A 331 12.07 12.54 4.33
C THR A 331 12.30 14.02 3.98
N PRO A 332 11.28 14.74 3.49
CA PRO A 332 11.33 16.19 3.36
C PRO A 332 11.38 16.89 4.73
#